data_AF-A0A2B0XZC4-F1
#
_entry.id   AF-A0A2B0XZC4-F1
#
_cell.length_a   1.000
_cell.length_b   1.000
_cell.length_c   1.000
_cell.angle_alpha   90.00
_cell.angle_beta   90.00
_cell.angle_gamma   90.00
#
_symmetry.space_group_name_H-M   'P 1'
#
loop_
_entity.id
_entity.type
_entity.pdbx_description
1 polymer ?
#
loop_
_entity_poly.entity_id
_entity_poly.type
_entity_poly.pdbx_seq_one_letter_code
_entity_poly.pdbx_strand_id
1 'polypeptide(L)' 'MRVINDESLSLKLFVILSKELQSITKRIEKDIKIYGLNPTEFAVLELLYSKADQPIKKFGTKYYLQVVVSRM' A
#
# COMPACT_ATOMS: atom_id res chain seq x y z
N MET A 1 31.90 16.17 -25.52
CA MET A 1 31.29 15.18 -24.59
C MET A 1 30.21 15.92 -23.81
N ARG A 2 28.92 15.60 -23.99
CA ARG A 2 27.86 16.27 -23.23
C ARG A 2 27.98 15.81 -21.79
N VAL A 3 28.34 16.72 -20.89
CA VAL A 3 28.25 16.49 -19.45
C VAL A 3 26.77 16.26 -19.18
N ILE A 4 26.39 15.02 -18.92
CA ILE A 4 25.08 14.73 -18.37
C ILE A 4 25.11 15.42 -17.01
N ASN A 5 24.33 16.49 -16.87
CA ASN A 5 24.29 17.22 -15.62
C ASN A 5 23.59 16.28 -14.62
N ASP A 6 24.33 15.69 -13.69
CA ASP A 6 23.83 14.62 -12.81
C ASP A 6 22.57 15.03 -12.05
N GLU A 7 22.43 16.32 -11.74
CA GLU A 7 21.21 16.92 -11.17
C GLU A 7 20.00 16.83 -12.10
N SER A 8 20.18 17.06 -13.41
CA SER A 8 19.09 16.93 -14.39
C SER A 8 18.62 15.49 -14.55
N LEU A 9 19.56 14.54 -14.44
CA LEU A 9 19.27 13.11 -14.49
C LEU A 9 18.55 12.64 -13.22
N SER A 10 19.01 13.07 -12.05
CA SER A 10 18.38 12.72 -10.77
C SER A 10 16.97 13.31 -10.65
N LEU A 11 16.75 14.55 -11.10
CA LEU A 11 15.42 15.15 -11.18
C LEU A 11 14.50 14.41 -12.16
N LYS A 12 15.01 14.04 -13.33
CA LYS A 12 14.24 13.25 -14.30
C LYS A 12 13.86 11.89 -13.72
N LEU A 13 14.79 11.22 -13.05
CA LEU A 13 14.53 9.94 -12.37
C LEU A 13 13.47 10.10 -11.28
N PHE A 14 13.57 11.14 -10.44
CA PHE A 14 12.59 11.42 -9.40
C PHE A 14 11.18 11.62 -9.97
N VAL A 15 11.06 12.36 -11.07
CA VAL A 15 9.77 12.58 -11.75
C VAL A 15 9.20 11.28 -12.29
N ILE A 16 10.02 10.44 -12.92
CA ILE A 16 9.58 9.15 -13.45
C ILE A 16 9.13 8.24 -12.31
N LEU A 17 9.95 8.06 -11.28
CA LEU A 17 9.61 7.23 -10.12
C LEU A 17 8.33 7.71 -9.43
N SER A 18 8.16 9.02 -9.27
CA SER A 18 6.95 9.58 -8.66
C SER A 18 5.70 9.26 -9.48
N LYS A 19 5.78 9.30 -10.82
CA LYS A 19 4.66 8.96 -11.71
C LYS A 19 4.34 7.47 -11.68
N GLU A 20 5.36 6.61 -11.73
CA GLU A 20 5.17 5.16 -11.66
C GLU A 20 4.59 4.75 -10.31
N LEU A 21 5.06 5.32 -9.20
CA LEU A 21 4.50 5.08 -7.87
C LEU A 21 3.02 5.45 -7.82
N GLN A 22 2.62 6.60 -8.37
CA GLN A 22 1.21 6.97 -8.44
C GLN A 22 0.36 5.98 -9.25
N SER A 23 0.89 5.46 -10.36
CA SER A 23 0.21 4.45 -11.18
C SER A 23 -0.02 3.15 -10.39
N ILE A 24 1.01 2.70 -9.67
CA ILE A 24 0.95 1.52 -8.81
C ILE A 24 -0.06 1.72 -7.68
N THR A 25 0.01 2.85 -6.96
CA THR A 25 -0.94 3.16 -5.87
C THR A 25 -2.38 3.15 -6.37
N LYS A 26 -2.67 3.75 -7.53
CA LYS A 26 -4.01 3.72 -8.13
C LYS A 26 -4.49 2.31 -8.44
N ARG A 27 -3.59 1.43 -8.90
CA ARG A 27 -3.93 0.03 -9.16
C ARG A 27 -4.25 -0.70 -7.85
N ILE A 28 -3.43 -0.51 -6.82
CA ILE A 28 -3.67 -1.09 -5.49
C ILE A 28 -5.02 -0.62 -4.93
N GLU A 29 -5.33 0.68 -5.00
CA GLU A 29 -6.62 1.22 -4.56
C GLU A 29 -7.81 0.59 -5.29
N LYS A 30 -7.66 0.33 -6.60
CA LYS A 30 -8.68 -0.35 -7.38
C LYS A 30 -8.85 -1.80 -6.91
N ASP A 31 -7.75 -2.51 -6.70
CA ASP A 31 -7.78 -3.89 -6.26
C ASP A 31 -8.38 -4.00 -4.84
N ILE A 32 -8.00 -3.13 -3.90
CA ILE A 32 -8.60 -3.01 -2.56
C ILE A 32 -10.13 -2.88 -2.65
N LYS A 33 -10.63 -2.03 -3.55
CA LYS A 33 -12.07 -1.84 -3.77
C LYS A 33 -12.73 -3.08 -4.37
N ILE A 34 -12.07 -3.80 -5.28
CA ILE A 34 -12.59 -5.05 -5.85
C ILE A 34 -12.81 -6.10 -4.76
N TYR A 35 -11.91 -6.15 -3.78
CA TYR A 35 -12.06 -7.02 -2.59
C TYR A 35 -13.02 -6.45 -1.53
N GLY A 36 -13.68 -5.32 -1.79
CA GLY A 36 -14.66 -4.71 -0.88
C GLY A 36 -14.05 -4.12 0.39
N LEU A 37 -12.73 -3.92 0.40
CA LEU A 37 -11.99 -3.39 1.56
C LEU A 37 -11.90 -1.87 1.50
N ASN A 38 -11.79 -1.25 2.66
CA ASN A 38 -11.32 0.12 2.78
C ASN A 38 -9.78 0.18 2.98
N PRO A 39 -9.11 1.31 2.70
CA PRO A 39 -7.65 1.42 2.87
C PRO A 39 -7.16 1.11 4.29
N THR A 40 -7.96 1.40 5.31
CA THR A 40 -7.63 1.11 6.72
C THR A 40 -7.66 -0.39 7.01
N GLU A 41 -8.66 -1.10 6.50
CA GLU A 41 -8.78 -2.56 6.59
C GLU A 41 -7.64 -3.23 5.85
N PHE A 42 -7.28 -2.73 4.67
CA PHE A 42 -6.12 -3.20 3.93
C PHE A 42 -4.81 -2.99 4.72
N ALA A 43 -4.61 -1.82 5.33
CA ALA A 43 -3.44 -1.55 6.16
C ALA A 43 -3.36 -2.47 7.40
N VAL A 44 -4.51 -2.83 7.99
CA VAL A 44 -4.57 -3.84 9.06
C VAL A 44 -4.15 -5.21 8.53
N LEU A 45 -4.61 -5.62 7.35
CA LEU A 45 -4.21 -6.89 6.73
C LEU A 45 -2.71 -6.91 6.41
N GLU A 46 -2.16 -5.82 5.88
CA GLU A 46 -0.73 -5.67 5.60
C GLU A 46 0.11 -5.77 6.88
N LEU A 47 -0.35 -5.14 7.97
CA LEU A 47 0.29 -5.23 9.29
C LEU A 47 0.26 -6.67 9.84
N LEU A 48 -0.86 -7.37 9.68
CA LEU A 48 -0.99 -8.76 10.12
C LEU A 48 -0.12 -9.71 9.27
N TYR A 49 -0.05 -9.49 7.97
CA TYR A 49 0.73 -10.32 7.04
C TYR A 49 2.24 -10.09 7.19
N SER A 50 2.68 -8.85 7.44
CA SER A 50 4.09 -8.49 7.64
C SER A 50 4.64 -8.86 9.01
N LYS A 51 3.77 -9.00 10.02
CA LYS A 51 4.15 -9.38 11.40
C LYS A 51 3.45 -10.67 11.81
N ALA A 52 3.95 -11.79 11.29
CA ALA A 52 3.43 -13.13 11.57
C ALA A 52 3.32 -13.49 13.08
N ASP A 53 4.03 -12.78 13.98
CA ASP A 53 4.18 -13.16 15.40
C ASP A 53 3.63 -12.16 16.44
N GLN A 54 2.88 -11.12 16.06
CA GLN A 54 2.22 -10.28 17.08
C GLN A 54 0.82 -10.82 17.41
N PRO A 55 0.57 -11.30 18.66
CA PRO A 55 -0.73 -11.79 19.04
C PRO A 55 -1.74 -10.65 18.88
N ILE A 56 -2.79 -10.93 18.10
CA ILE A 56 -3.96 -10.10 17.72
C ILE A 56 -4.69 -9.45 18.92
N LYS A 57 -4.19 -9.61 20.15
CA LYS A 57 -4.80 -9.28 21.43
C LYS A 57 -4.72 -7.81 21.84
N LYS A 58 -4.02 -6.92 21.11
CA LYS A 58 -3.89 -5.49 21.49
C LYS A 58 -4.60 -4.48 20.60
N PHE A 59 -5.18 -4.91 19.49
CA PHE A 59 -6.03 -4.03 18.69
C PHE A 59 -7.49 -4.34 19.03
N GLY A 60 -8.37 -3.33 18.98
CA GLY A 60 -9.82 -3.50 19.07
C GLY A 60 -10.40 -4.23 17.85
N THR A 61 -9.75 -5.31 17.43
CA THR A 61 -9.86 -5.98 16.11
C THR A 61 -11.09 -6.86 15.98
N LYS A 62 -11.88 -7.04 17.04
CA LYS A 62 -13.03 -7.96 17.00
C LYS A 62 -14.08 -7.55 15.98
N TYR A 63 -14.32 -6.25 15.83
CA TYR A 63 -15.31 -5.75 14.88
C TYR A 63 -14.80 -5.77 13.44
N TYR A 64 -13.56 -5.32 13.20
CA TYR A 64 -13.00 -5.24 11.84
C TYR A 64 -12.69 -6.62 11.24
N LEU A 65 -12.17 -7.57 12.03
CA LEU A 65 -11.94 -8.93 11.54
C LEU A 65 -13.27 -9.65 11.26
N GLN A 66 -14.29 -9.44 12.09
CA GLN A 66 -15.61 -10.03 11.85
C GLN A 66 -16.26 -9.46 10.58
N VAL A 67 -16.11 -8.16 10.32
CA VAL A 67 -16.60 -7.54 9.08
C VAL A 67 -15.86 -8.06 7.85
N VAL A 68 -14.54 -8.25 7.94
CA VAL A 68 -13.73 -8.77 6.81
C VAL A 68 -14.02 -10.26 6.56
N VAL A 69 -14.10 -11.09 7.60
CA VAL A 69 -14.40 -12.53 7.47
C VAL A 69 -15.85 -12.79 7.05
N SER A 70 -16.79 -11.92 7.42
CA SER A 70 -18.21 -12.08 7.04
C SER A 70 -18.53 -11.58 5.63
N ARG A 71 -17.57 -10.95 4.94
CA ARG A 71 -17.70 -10.44 3.56
C ARG A 71 -16.88 -11.21 2.53
N MET A 72 -15.97 -12.10 2.96
CA MET A 72 -15.36 -13.14 2.12
C MET A 72 -16.26 -14.38 2.09
#